data_AF-A0A7Y2PHQ6-F1
#
_entry.id   AF-A0A7Y2PHQ6-F1
#
_cell.length_a   1.000
_cell.length_b   1.000
_cell.length_c   1.000
_cell.angle_alpha   90.00
_cell.angle_beta   90.00
_cell.angle_gamma   90.00
#
_symmetry.space_group_name_H-M   'P 1'
#
loop_
_entity.id
_entity.type
_entity.pdbx_description
1 polymer ?
#
loop_
_entity_poly.entity_id
_entity_poly.type
_entity_poly.pdbx_seq_one_letter_code
_entity_poly.pdbx_strand_id
1 'polypeptide(L)'
;MIVSPINAPKMSAKRLRNALVTGSALFCLFGAGQLWAFSLDDVAAEAKTLAEQKYQAPRSNLPNEFRDMKFADYQKIQFNRDKAQWAGDKTPFKLSFYHQGMHFDTPVKINEVTATKVEEIK
;
A
#
# COMPACT_ATOMS: atom_id res chain seq x y z
N MET A 1 -47.10 -34.62 -55.93
CA MET A 1 -46.55 -34.07 -54.67
C MET A 1 -45.09 -34.53 -54.61
N ILE A 2 -44.11 -33.65 -54.91
CA ILE A 2 -43.33 -32.82 -53.93
C ILE A 2 -42.22 -33.72 -53.31
N VAL A 3 -40.89 -33.55 -53.44
CA VAL A 3 -39.98 -32.47 -53.91
C VAL A 3 -38.59 -33.09 -54.20
N SER A 4 -37.83 -32.51 -55.12
CA SER A 4 -36.36 -32.66 -55.22
C SER A 4 -35.64 -32.00 -54.03
N PRO A 5 -34.54 -32.56 -53.48
CA PRO A 5 -33.69 -31.82 -52.56
C PRO A 5 -32.79 -30.83 -53.31
N ILE A 6 -32.86 -29.57 -52.88
CA ILE A 6 -31.95 -28.48 -53.24
C ILE A 6 -30.60 -28.72 -52.57
N ASN A 7 -29.50 -28.70 -53.35
CA ASN A 7 -28.14 -28.72 -52.82
C ASN A 7 -27.68 -27.28 -52.54
N ALA A 8 -27.44 -26.94 -51.28
CA ALA A 8 -26.93 -25.63 -50.87
C ALA A 8 -25.38 -25.56 -50.98
N PRO A 9 -24.79 -24.43 -51.41
CA PRO A 9 -23.35 -24.30 -51.53
C PRO A 9 -22.70 -24.24 -50.13
N LYS A 10 -21.70 -25.10 -49.91
CA LYS A 10 -20.87 -25.06 -48.70
C LYS A 10 -19.95 -23.83 -48.75
N MET A 11 -20.29 -22.81 -47.96
CA MET A 11 -19.41 -21.65 -47.76
C MET A 11 -18.17 -22.05 -46.94
N SER A 12 -17.00 -21.74 -47.51
CA SER A 12 -15.68 -22.06 -46.98
C SER A 12 -15.42 -21.40 -45.61
N ALA A 13 -15.25 -22.23 -44.58
CA ALA A 13 -14.98 -21.87 -43.19
C ALA A 13 -13.60 -21.22 -42.93
N LYS A 14 -12.87 -20.79 -43.97
CA LYS A 14 -11.52 -20.22 -43.82
C LYS A 14 -11.48 -18.73 -43.45
N ARG A 15 -12.59 -17.99 -43.55
CA ARG A 15 -12.60 -16.54 -43.31
C ARG A 15 -12.87 -16.12 -41.85
N LEU A 16 -13.27 -17.03 -40.96
CA LEU A 16 -13.66 -16.66 -39.59
C LEU A 16 -12.53 -16.79 -38.55
N ARG A 17 -11.38 -17.40 -38.90
CA ARG A 17 -10.30 -17.63 -37.93
C ARG A 17 -9.44 -16.39 -37.62
N ASN A 18 -9.41 -15.40 -38.50
CA ASN A 18 -8.56 -14.21 -38.30
C ASN A 18 -9.24 -13.06 -37.57
N ALA A 19 -10.56 -13.11 -37.37
CA ALA A 19 -11.30 -12.03 -36.69
C ALA A 19 -11.31 -12.16 -35.16
N LEU A 20 -11.03 -13.36 -34.62
CA LEU A 20 -11.13 -13.62 -33.18
C LEU A 20 -9.84 -13.27 -32.40
N VAL A 21 -8.69 -13.25 -33.06
CA VAL A 21 -7.39 -13.00 -32.40
C VAL A 21 -7.16 -11.50 -32.15
N THR A 22 -7.71 -10.62 -32.99
CA THR A 22 -7.53 -9.16 -32.86
C THR A 22 -8.36 -8.55 -31.72
N GLY A 23 -9.50 -9.17 -31.35
CA GLY A 23 -10.35 -8.68 -30.26
C GLY A 23 -9.77 -8.91 -28.86
N SER A 24 -9.01 -10.00 -28.68
CA SER A 24 -8.47 -10.37 -27.36
C SER A 24 -7.31 -9.47 -26.92
N ALA A 25 -6.52 -8.94 -27.86
CA ALA A 25 -5.38 -8.08 -27.53
C ALA A 25 -5.83 -6.70 -27.00
N LEU A 26 -6.95 -6.17 -27.50
CA LEU A 26 -7.48 -4.87 -27.06
C LEU A 26 -8.10 -4.92 -25.65
N PHE A 27 -8.59 -6.09 -25.23
CA PHE A 27 -9.18 -6.30 -23.90
C PHE A 27 -8.12 -6.38 -22.79
N CYS A 28 -6.90 -6.86 -23.09
CA CYS A 28 -5.79 -6.89 -22.14
C CYS A 28 -5.22 -5.49 -21.84
N LEU A 29 -5.31 -4.55 -22.78
CA LEU A 29 -4.82 -3.17 -22.61
C LEU A 29 -5.72 -2.32 -21.70
N PHE A 30 -7.01 -2.68 -21.54
CA PHE A 30 -7.93 -2.00 -20.62
C PHE A 30 -7.93 -2.60 -19.20
N GLY A 31 -7.32 -3.78 -19.01
CA GLY A 31 -7.24 -4.47 -17.71
C GLY A 31 -6.03 -4.07 -16.86
N ALA A 32 -5.13 -3.24 -17.37
CA ALA A 32 -4.06 -2.63 -16.59
C ALA A 32 -4.68 -1.51 -15.73
N GLY A 33 -5.41 -1.91 -14.69
CA GLY A 33 -5.80 -0.99 -13.62
C GLY A 33 -4.56 -0.23 -13.19
N GLN A 34 -4.67 1.09 -13.13
CA GLN A 34 -3.56 1.91 -12.65
C GLN A 34 -3.21 1.42 -11.25
N LEU A 35 -2.06 0.75 -11.12
CA LEU A 35 -1.42 0.50 -9.83
C LEU A 35 -0.98 1.87 -9.34
N TRP A 36 -1.89 2.61 -8.69
CA TRP A 36 -1.56 3.85 -8.01
C TRP A 36 -0.60 3.50 -6.88
N ALA A 37 0.69 3.76 -7.13
CA ALA A 37 1.72 3.67 -6.11
C ALA A 37 1.52 4.81 -5.10
N PHE A 38 1.83 4.54 -3.84
CA PHE A 38 1.83 5.55 -2.80
C PHE A 38 2.71 6.75 -3.21
N SER A 39 2.21 7.95 -2.96
CA SER A 39 2.78 9.20 -3.42
C SER A 39 2.60 10.33 -2.40
N LEU A 40 3.21 11.48 -2.68
CA LEU A 40 3.00 12.68 -1.89
C LEU A 40 1.54 13.17 -1.95
N ASP A 41 0.83 12.90 -3.06
CA ASP A 41 -0.55 13.34 -3.26
C ASP A 41 -1.50 12.66 -2.27
N ASP A 42 -1.22 11.41 -1.87
CA ASP A 42 -1.97 10.69 -0.84
C ASP A 42 -1.86 11.39 0.52
N VAL A 43 -0.65 11.82 0.88
CA VAL A 43 -0.38 12.58 2.12
C VAL A 43 -0.99 13.98 2.06
N ALA A 44 -0.91 14.64 0.91
CA ALA A 44 -1.48 15.97 0.71
C ALA A 44 -3.02 15.94 0.79
N ALA A 45 -3.65 14.89 0.27
CA ALA A 45 -5.08 14.68 0.39
C ALA A 45 -5.51 14.51 1.86
N GLU A 46 -4.81 13.66 2.64
CA GLU A 46 -5.08 13.48 4.07
C GLU A 46 -4.87 14.79 4.85
N ALA A 47 -3.77 15.50 4.59
CA ALA A 47 -3.47 16.78 5.22
C ALA A 47 -4.56 17.83 4.92
N LYS A 48 -5.06 17.90 3.69
CA LYS A 48 -6.16 18.80 3.32
C LYS A 48 -7.44 18.45 4.07
N THR A 49 -7.81 17.17 4.13
CA THR A 49 -8.97 16.71 4.90
C THR A 49 -8.85 17.06 6.39
N LEU A 50 -7.67 16.94 6.98
CA LEU A 50 -7.43 17.32 8.38
C LEU A 50 -7.50 18.84 8.59
N ALA A 51 -7.03 19.63 7.62
CA ALA A 51 -7.06 21.10 7.71
C ALA A 51 -8.47 21.69 7.65
N GLU A 52 -9.42 20.98 7.05
CA GLU A 52 -10.85 21.35 7.01
C GLU A 52 -11.56 21.06 8.34
N GLN A 53 -10.94 20.30 9.25
CA GLN A 53 -11.51 19.94 10.54
C GLN A 53 -10.98 20.84 11.66
N LYS A 54 -11.73 20.91 12.77
CA LYS A 54 -11.21 21.54 13.99
C LYS A 54 -10.03 20.74 14.51
N TYR A 55 -8.97 21.44 14.92
CA TYR A 55 -7.80 20.82 15.53
C TYR A 55 -8.20 19.93 16.72
N GLN A 56 -7.71 18.70 16.69
CA GLN A 56 -7.85 17.75 17.78
C GLN A 56 -6.49 17.60 18.46
N ALA A 57 -6.37 18.12 19.69
CA ALA A 57 -5.16 17.94 20.48
C ALA A 57 -4.90 16.45 20.69
N PRO A 58 -3.71 15.95 20.37
CA PRO A 58 -3.41 14.54 20.51
C PRO A 58 -3.37 14.19 22.00
N ARG A 59 -3.85 12.99 22.33
CA ARG A 59 -3.98 12.53 23.71
C ARG A 59 -2.81 11.62 24.05
N SER A 60 -2.19 11.88 25.19
CA SER A 60 -1.17 10.96 25.69
C SER A 60 -1.78 9.61 26.02
N ASN A 61 -1.10 8.54 25.59
CA ASN A 61 -1.37 7.15 25.96
C ASN A 61 -0.36 6.65 27.01
N LEU A 62 0.49 7.54 27.54
CA LEU A 62 1.65 7.19 28.34
C LEU A 62 1.26 6.97 29.81
N PRO A 63 1.56 5.81 30.41
CA PRO A 63 1.41 5.60 31.84
C PRO A 63 2.23 6.58 32.67
N ASN A 64 1.79 6.86 33.91
CA ASN A 64 2.44 7.83 34.79
C ASN A 64 3.92 7.51 35.01
N GLU A 65 4.27 6.23 35.10
CA GLU A 65 5.62 5.73 35.31
C GLU A 65 6.59 6.20 34.22
N PHE A 66 6.14 6.23 32.96
CA PHE A 66 6.94 6.68 31.83
C PHE A 66 6.89 8.20 31.64
N ARG A 67 5.75 8.83 31.98
CA ARG A 67 5.59 10.28 31.89
C ARG A 67 6.45 11.02 32.93
N ASP A 68 6.48 10.50 34.16
CA ASP A 68 7.17 11.12 35.30
C ASP A 68 8.62 10.60 35.45
N MET A 69 9.07 9.78 34.50
CA MET A 69 10.41 9.19 34.42
C MET A 69 11.50 10.27 34.45
N LYS A 70 12.58 10.00 35.20
CA LYS A 70 13.75 10.89 35.21
C LYS A 70 14.60 10.66 33.97
N PHE A 71 15.25 11.73 33.50
CA PHE A 71 16.13 11.68 32.34
C PHE A 71 17.19 10.56 32.42
N ALA A 72 17.79 10.36 33.59
CA ALA A 72 18.77 9.31 33.81
C ALA A 72 18.21 7.90 33.60
N ASP A 73 16.92 7.67 33.86
CA ASP A 73 16.26 6.39 33.59
C ASP A 73 15.87 6.26 32.12
N TYR A 74 15.40 7.34 31.50
CA TYR A 74 15.10 7.36 30.06
C TYR A 74 16.32 7.03 29.21
N GLN A 75 17.50 7.54 29.57
CA GLN A 75 18.76 7.22 28.87
C GLN A 75 19.15 5.73 28.93
N LYS A 76 18.62 4.97 29.90
CA LYS A 76 18.84 3.52 29.97
C LYS A 76 18.02 2.76 28.94
N ILE A 77 16.94 3.35 28.42
CA ILE A 77 16.11 2.75 27.37
C ILE A 77 16.84 2.90 26.05
N GLN A 78 17.50 1.83 25.62
CA GLN A 78 18.18 1.78 24.33
C GLN A 78 17.47 0.82 23.40
N PHE A 79 17.42 1.22 22.12
CA PHE A 79 16.90 0.36 21.07
C PHE A 79 17.77 -0.90 20.93
N ASN A 80 17.14 -2.07 20.90
CA ASN A 80 17.85 -3.31 20.62
C ASN A 80 18.24 -3.36 19.13
N ARG A 81 19.54 -3.20 18.83
CA ARG A 81 20.05 -3.12 17.45
C ARG A 81 19.82 -4.40 16.65
N ASP A 82 19.69 -5.55 17.29
CA ASP A 82 19.37 -6.83 16.63
C ASP A 82 17.92 -6.85 16.11
N LYS A 83 17.09 -5.91 16.55
CA LYS A 83 15.68 -5.73 16.14
C LYS A 83 15.48 -4.57 15.18
N ALA A 84 16.54 -4.01 14.61
CA ALA A 84 16.42 -2.92 13.63
C ALA A 84 15.56 -3.35 12.42
N GLN A 85 14.66 -2.47 11.97
CA GLN A 85 13.90 -2.73 10.76
C GLN A 85 14.86 -2.84 9.57
N TRP A 86 14.59 -3.81 8.70
CA TRP A 86 15.43 -4.19 7.56
C TRP A 86 16.79 -4.77 7.93
N ALA A 87 17.06 -5.16 9.19
CA ALA A 87 18.33 -5.78 9.59
C ALA A 87 18.75 -6.97 8.69
N GLY A 88 17.80 -7.83 8.33
CA GLY A 88 18.03 -9.01 7.49
C GLY A 88 18.00 -8.75 5.97
N ASP A 89 17.63 -7.54 5.55
CA ASP A 89 17.40 -7.25 4.14
C ASP A 89 18.67 -6.80 3.42
N LYS A 90 18.69 -7.01 2.10
CA LYS A 90 19.79 -6.65 1.19
C LYS A 90 19.81 -5.14 0.90
N THR A 91 19.90 -4.33 1.95
CA THR A 91 19.93 -2.87 1.90
C THR A 91 20.93 -2.31 2.92
N PRO A 92 21.65 -1.22 2.58
CA PRO A 92 22.51 -0.54 3.55
C PRO A 92 21.72 0.21 4.63
N PHE A 93 20.43 0.43 4.42
CA PHE A 93 19.56 1.16 5.36
C PHE A 93 19.08 0.25 6.49
N LYS A 94 18.93 0.84 7.68
CA LYS A 94 18.40 0.21 8.90
C LYS A 94 17.62 1.26 9.67
N LEU A 95 16.46 0.91 10.22
CA LEU A 95 15.70 1.82 11.06
C LEU A 95 15.74 1.37 12.51
N SER A 96 15.84 2.34 13.40
CA SER A 96 15.72 2.18 14.84
C SER A 96 14.70 3.19 15.34
N PHE A 97 13.99 2.83 16.40
CA PHE A 97 12.88 3.62 16.91
C PHE A 97 13.18 4.16 18.30
N TYR A 98 12.67 5.35 18.58
CA TYR A 98 12.71 5.93 19.91
C TYR A 98 11.50 5.46 20.72
N HIS A 99 11.72 5.24 22.01
CA HIS A 99 10.67 4.87 22.94
C HIS A 99 9.96 6.12 23.47
N GLN A 100 8.65 6.03 23.70
CA GLN A 100 7.88 7.08 24.37
C GLN A 100 8.35 7.27 25.82
N GLY A 101 8.23 8.45 26.39
CA GLY A 101 8.73 8.71 27.74
C GLY A 101 9.03 10.18 27.96
N MET A 102 8.98 10.60 29.21
CA MET A 102 9.17 12.00 29.60
C MET A 102 8.22 12.93 28.81
N HIS A 103 8.77 13.75 27.91
CA HIS A 103 8.04 14.69 27.07
C HIS A 103 7.57 14.08 25.74
N PHE A 104 8.00 12.87 25.39
CA PHE A 104 7.51 12.11 24.23
C PHE A 104 6.28 11.30 24.63
N ASP A 105 5.20 12.00 24.94
CA ASP A 105 3.97 11.45 25.51
C ASP A 105 2.92 11.08 24.46
N THR A 106 3.20 11.43 23.19
CA THR A 106 2.33 11.27 22.05
C THR A 106 2.97 10.34 21.02
N PRO A 107 2.32 9.23 20.63
CA PRO A 107 2.90 8.29 19.69
C PRO A 107 2.81 8.82 18.27
N VAL A 108 3.74 8.37 17.42
CA VAL A 108 3.68 8.56 15.97
C VAL A 108 3.42 7.22 15.30
N LYS A 109 2.55 7.22 14.28
CA LYS A 109 2.36 6.05 13.42
C LYS A 109 3.44 6.04 12.35
N ILE A 110 4.06 4.88 12.13
CA ILE A 110 5.10 4.71 11.12
C ILE A 110 4.64 3.60 10.18
N ASN A 111 4.61 3.89 8.89
CA ASN A 111 4.26 2.92 7.86
C ASN A 111 5.46 2.61 6.96
N GLU A 112 5.58 1.36 6.56
CA GLU A 112 6.46 0.91 5.50
C GLU A 112 5.70 0.89 4.18
N VAL A 113 6.29 1.50 3.14
CA VAL A 113 5.76 1.52 1.78
C VAL A 113 6.66 0.62 0.93
N THR A 114 6.10 -0.50 0.47
CA THR A 114 6.76 -1.43 -0.45
C THR A 114 6.24 -1.23 -1.87
N ALA A 115 6.76 -2.00 -2.83
CA ALA A 115 6.29 -1.95 -4.22
C ALA A 115 4.80 -2.32 -4.39
N THR A 116 4.20 -3.04 -3.42
CA THR A 116 2.84 -3.58 -3.57
C THR A 116 1.89 -3.21 -2.44
N LYS A 117 2.38 -2.75 -1.29
CA LYS A 117 1.57 -2.45 -0.10
C LYS A 117 2.15 -1.34 0.76
N VAL A 118 1.28 -0.71 1.53
CA VAL A 118 1.60 0.17 2.66
C VAL A 118 1.15 -0.52 3.94
N GLU A 119 2.03 -0.70 4.91
CA GLU A 119 1.72 -1.37 6.18
C GLU A 119 2.30 -0.66 7.40
N GLU A 120 1.57 -0.67 8.51
CA GLU A 120 2.04 -0.09 9.77
C GLU A 120 3.12 -0.98 10.40
N ILE A 121 4.24 -0.36 10.80
CA ILE A 121 5.29 -1.01 11.58
C ILE A 121 4.85 -1.02 13.05
N LYS A 122 4.71 -2.22 13.62
CA LYS A 122 4.25 -2.44 15.00
C LYS A 122 5.39 -2.70 15.99
#